data_AF-A0A960JUV8-F1
#
_entry.id   AF-A0A960JUV8-F1
#
_cell.length_a   1.000
_cell.length_b   1.000
_cell.length_c   1.000
_cell.angle_alpha   90.00
_cell.angle_beta   90.00
_cell.angle_gamma   90.00
#
_symmetry.space_group_name_H-M   'P 1'
#
loop_
_entity.id
_entity.type
_entity.pdbx_description
1 polymer ?
#
loop_
_entity_poly.entity_id
_entity_poly.type
_entity_poly.pdbx_seq_one_letter_code
_entity_poly.pdbx_strand_id
1 'polypeptide(L)'
;MPKRSPQHWSGPPSRLKTVVFSTRAQGVSSTGSLTYNLDNIEFRDPALYTAPTSGAGSGNTNWDDALEVARRSKGGPGELVVFITDGDPTQHNRVSPDGHLNNGSHATANSSPANLNNAIVESDLLKTMDTHLFGIGIGLTSADSEARLRAVTGDERMTITDGVPTPPFGQSDYIITNDFDELGGVVSAFVRELCGHTLNVNKYLQKADGTTVKASSANPWEFTASFEAGEAPDTWQNPVRPNGSTSGSLTSNGNGGVSFVWDQGSNDHDHVATLTETPQPGWVYNGAVCSINDFSGNPPVEILNTVGSNTAGSAKDIADLAALPIASHKALNCDVYNREVRTSNISVAKVTSPVNTPGEFDFTLSRGTTPIGTMSGLAHGESDTFGEVTPGTYTIAESPVPGFDNTSALCDNLNTQALETASATSLVVGENEHWLCTFTNTARNGSITVVKNASGANGTFEFTSTV
;
A
#
# COMPACT_ATOMS: atom_id res chain seq x y z
N MET A 1 -34.32 3.58 -15.81
CA MET A 1 -33.77 2.43 -15.06
C MET A 1 -33.06 2.96 -13.82
N PRO A 2 -32.98 2.22 -12.69
CA PRO A 2 -32.24 2.71 -11.53
C PRO A 2 -30.78 2.92 -11.92
N LYS A 3 -30.28 4.15 -11.76
CA LYS A 3 -28.88 4.51 -12.02
C LYS A 3 -28.03 3.90 -10.92
N ARG A 4 -26.90 3.27 -11.27
CA ARG A 4 -26.00 2.70 -10.28
C ARG A 4 -25.35 3.86 -9.52
N SER A 5 -25.55 3.92 -8.20
CA SER A 5 -24.90 4.91 -7.35
C SER A 5 -23.37 4.72 -7.40
N PRO A 6 -22.56 5.79 -7.45
CA PRO A 6 -21.09 5.73 -7.33
C PRO A 6 -20.56 4.97 -6.09
N GLN A 7 -21.43 4.66 -5.13
CA GLN A 7 -21.07 4.03 -3.86
C GLN A 7 -20.69 2.54 -3.93
N HIS A 8 -20.65 1.92 -5.13
CA HIS A 8 -20.36 0.49 -5.30
C HIS A 8 -19.08 0.15 -6.08
N TRP A 9 -18.17 1.10 -6.27
CA TRP A 9 -16.94 0.91 -7.04
C TRP A 9 -15.84 0.25 -6.17
N SER A 10 -16.14 -0.92 -5.59
CA SER A 10 -15.14 -1.74 -4.89
C SER A 10 -14.62 -2.82 -5.85
N GLY A 11 -13.74 -2.42 -6.77
CA GLY A 11 -13.20 -3.30 -7.81
C GLY A 11 -11.67 -3.40 -7.81
N PRO A 12 -11.08 -4.39 -8.51
CA PRO A 12 -9.63 -4.45 -8.82
C PRO A 12 -9.13 -3.15 -9.47
N PRO A 13 -7.79 -2.91 -9.60
CA PRO A 13 -7.26 -1.66 -10.15
C PRO A 13 -7.97 -1.25 -11.44
N SER A 14 -8.34 0.04 -11.54
CA SER A 14 -9.09 0.59 -12.66
C SER A 14 -8.43 0.22 -13.99
N ARG A 15 -9.21 -0.33 -14.94
CA ARG A 15 -8.75 -0.64 -16.30
C ARG A 15 -9.54 0.17 -17.30
N LEU A 16 -8.90 0.53 -18.41
CA LEU A 16 -9.51 1.34 -19.48
C LEU A 16 -9.60 0.53 -20.78
N LYS A 17 -10.73 0.66 -21.47
CA LYS A 17 -10.92 0.17 -22.84
C LYS A 17 -11.30 1.35 -23.73
N THR A 18 -10.65 1.48 -24.88
CA THR A 18 -10.86 2.61 -25.78
C THR A 18 -11.41 2.12 -27.11
N VAL A 19 -12.47 2.80 -27.56
CA VAL A 19 -13.07 2.63 -28.88
C VAL A 19 -12.99 3.98 -29.58
N VAL A 20 -12.39 3.99 -30.77
CA VAL A 20 -12.38 5.16 -31.67
C VAL A 20 -13.31 4.88 -32.84
N PHE A 21 -14.06 5.87 -33.30
CA PHE A 21 -15.06 5.65 -34.34
C PHE A 21 -15.14 6.79 -35.35
N SER A 22 -15.58 6.43 -36.56
CA SER A 22 -15.94 7.31 -37.67
C SER A 22 -17.09 6.62 -38.43
N THR A 23 -16.94 6.35 -39.73
CA THR A 23 -17.81 5.43 -40.47
C THR A 23 -17.80 4.03 -39.84
N ARG A 24 -16.65 3.64 -39.26
CA ARG A 24 -16.46 2.39 -38.53
C ARG A 24 -15.78 2.64 -37.19
N ALA A 25 -16.03 1.76 -36.24
CA ALA A 25 -15.43 1.71 -34.92
C ALA A 25 -14.29 0.69 -34.86
N GLN A 26 -13.25 1.03 -34.11
CA GLN A 26 -12.10 0.16 -33.80
C GLN A 26 -11.81 0.27 -32.31
N GLY A 27 -11.46 -0.85 -31.69
CA GLY A 27 -10.93 -0.84 -30.33
C GLY A 27 -9.42 -0.97 -30.32
N VAL A 28 -8.85 -0.77 -29.14
CA VAL A 28 -7.41 -0.93 -28.90
C VAL A 28 -7.13 -2.36 -28.42
N SER A 29 -6.17 -3.03 -29.06
CA SER A 29 -5.74 -4.36 -28.67
C SER A 29 -4.81 -4.35 -27.45
N SER A 30 -4.49 -5.54 -26.93
CA SER A 30 -3.48 -5.71 -25.88
C SER A 30 -2.10 -5.12 -26.25
N THR A 31 -1.77 -5.06 -27.55
CA THR A 31 -0.52 -4.47 -28.07
C THR A 31 -0.61 -2.96 -28.30
N GLY A 32 -1.75 -2.33 -28.00
CA GLY A 32 -1.97 -0.90 -28.23
C GLY A 32 -2.34 -0.54 -29.67
N SER A 33 -2.52 -1.52 -30.56
CA SER A 33 -2.87 -1.30 -31.97
C SER A 33 -4.38 -1.25 -32.17
N LEU A 34 -4.86 -0.46 -33.14
CA LEU A 34 -6.27 -0.47 -33.53
C LEU A 34 -6.63 -1.79 -34.20
N THR A 35 -7.77 -2.35 -33.80
CA THR A 35 -8.29 -3.62 -34.32
C THR A 35 -9.80 -3.54 -34.49
N TYR A 36 -10.30 -4.18 -35.54
CA TYR A 36 -11.72 -4.42 -35.72
C TYR A 36 -12.16 -5.78 -35.14
N ASN A 37 -11.23 -6.64 -34.72
CA ASN A 37 -11.59 -7.92 -34.11
C ASN A 37 -12.02 -7.71 -32.66
N LEU A 38 -13.29 -7.98 -32.35
CA LEU A 38 -13.91 -7.79 -31.03
C LEU A 38 -13.24 -8.60 -29.92
N ASP A 39 -12.72 -9.78 -30.24
CA ASP A 39 -12.05 -10.67 -29.27
C ASP A 39 -10.68 -10.14 -28.87
N ASN A 40 -10.09 -9.26 -29.68
CA ASN A 40 -8.79 -8.65 -29.43
C ASN A 40 -8.88 -7.31 -28.68
N ILE A 41 -10.07 -6.72 -28.55
CA ILE A 41 -10.29 -5.45 -27.86
C ILE A 41 -10.47 -5.75 -26.37
N GLU A 42 -9.57 -5.23 -25.52
CA GLU A 42 -9.52 -5.60 -24.11
C GLU A 42 -9.32 -4.38 -23.21
N PHE A 43 -9.74 -4.52 -21.95
CA PHE A 43 -9.37 -3.58 -20.89
C PHE A 43 -7.86 -3.59 -20.66
N ARG A 44 -7.23 -2.43 -20.48
CA ARG A 44 -5.79 -2.25 -20.30
C ARG A 44 -5.49 -1.53 -19.00
N ASP A 45 -4.30 -1.76 -18.46
CA ASP A 45 -3.77 -0.94 -17.38
C ASP A 45 -3.60 0.51 -17.89
N PRO A 46 -4.18 1.52 -17.22
CA PRO A 46 -4.02 2.92 -17.58
C PRO A 46 -2.55 3.37 -17.65
N ALA A 47 -1.65 2.78 -16.84
CA ALA A 47 -0.22 3.08 -16.88
C ALA A 47 0.45 2.64 -18.19
N LEU A 48 -0.16 1.68 -18.90
CA LEU A 48 0.29 1.20 -20.21
C LEU A 48 -0.52 1.81 -21.35
N TYR A 49 -1.43 2.75 -21.06
CA TYR A 49 -2.23 3.40 -22.08
C TYR A 49 -1.36 4.24 -23.00
N THR A 50 -1.57 4.07 -24.30
CA THR A 50 -1.03 4.95 -25.33
C THR A 50 -2.23 5.34 -26.15
N ALA A 51 -2.45 6.65 -26.31
CA ALA A 51 -3.54 7.14 -27.12
C ALA A 51 -3.40 6.54 -28.52
N PRO A 52 -4.43 5.86 -29.05
CA PRO A 52 -4.38 5.38 -30.42
C PRO A 52 -4.24 6.61 -31.32
N THR A 53 -3.28 6.59 -32.24
CA THR A 53 -3.24 7.58 -33.32
C THR A 53 -4.43 7.30 -34.22
N SER A 54 -5.58 7.91 -33.95
CA SER A 54 -6.63 7.98 -34.95
C SER A 54 -6.06 8.77 -36.13
N GLY A 55 -6.10 8.20 -37.34
CA GLY A 55 -5.89 8.98 -38.55
C GLY A 55 -6.88 10.14 -38.53
N ALA A 56 -6.43 11.35 -38.87
CA ALA A 56 -7.24 12.57 -38.90
C ALA A 56 -8.68 12.26 -39.32
N GLY A 57 -9.65 12.53 -38.44
CA GLY A 57 -11.03 12.05 -38.52
C GLY A 57 -11.67 12.22 -39.90
N SER A 58 -11.49 11.22 -40.75
CA SER A 58 -12.00 11.20 -42.13
C SER A 58 -13.10 10.16 -42.22
N GLY A 59 -14.32 10.58 -42.52
CA GLY A 59 -15.46 9.68 -42.66
C GLY A 59 -16.75 10.30 -42.18
N ASN A 60 -17.81 9.49 -42.13
CA ASN A 60 -19.07 9.83 -41.49
C ASN A 60 -19.01 9.50 -39.99
N THR A 61 -20.12 9.67 -39.29
CA THR A 61 -20.26 9.46 -37.85
C THR A 61 -21.25 8.31 -37.62
N ASN A 62 -20.77 7.16 -37.15
CA ASN A 62 -21.58 5.97 -36.92
C ASN A 62 -21.63 5.64 -35.41
N TRP A 63 -22.61 6.25 -34.72
CA TRP A 63 -22.79 6.06 -33.27
C TRP A 63 -23.17 4.61 -32.91
N ASP A 64 -24.01 4.00 -33.73
CA ASP A 64 -24.41 2.59 -33.67
C ASP A 64 -23.19 1.67 -33.55
N ASP A 65 -22.27 1.76 -34.51
CA ASP A 65 -21.10 0.87 -34.56
C ASP A 65 -20.16 1.06 -33.34
N ALA A 66 -20.03 2.30 -32.84
CA ALA A 66 -19.24 2.58 -31.64
C ALA A 66 -19.83 1.91 -30.39
N LEU A 67 -21.14 2.03 -30.20
CA LEU A 67 -21.86 1.44 -29.08
C LEU A 67 -21.88 -0.10 -29.17
N GLU A 68 -22.05 -0.64 -30.37
CA GLU A 68 -21.97 -2.07 -30.62
C GLU A 68 -20.58 -2.64 -30.27
N VAL A 69 -19.50 -2.00 -30.70
CA VAL A 69 -18.13 -2.40 -30.35
C VAL A 69 -17.90 -2.33 -28.84
N ALA A 70 -18.35 -1.26 -28.17
CA ALA A 70 -18.23 -1.13 -26.72
C ALA A 70 -18.94 -2.27 -25.97
N ARG A 71 -20.15 -2.61 -26.42
CA ARG A 71 -21.01 -3.68 -25.86
C ARG A 71 -20.45 -5.08 -26.10
N ARG A 72 -20.02 -5.39 -27.33
CA ARG A 72 -19.69 -6.75 -27.77
C ARG A 72 -18.22 -7.14 -27.66
N SER A 73 -17.31 -6.18 -27.52
CA SER A 73 -15.89 -6.48 -27.32
C SER A 73 -15.66 -7.31 -26.06
N LYS A 74 -14.56 -8.07 -26.06
CA LYS A 74 -14.19 -8.98 -24.98
C LYS A 74 -14.24 -8.28 -23.61
N GLY A 75 -14.98 -8.88 -22.69
CA GLY A 75 -15.19 -8.36 -21.34
C GLY A 75 -16.37 -7.38 -21.19
N GLY A 76 -17.10 -7.08 -22.26
CA GLY A 76 -18.27 -6.20 -22.20
C GLY A 76 -17.94 -4.72 -21.94
N PRO A 77 -18.95 -3.84 -21.78
CA PRO A 77 -18.76 -2.39 -21.72
C PRO A 77 -18.05 -1.87 -20.46
N GLY A 78 -18.01 -2.65 -19.38
CA GLY A 78 -17.51 -2.20 -18.07
C GLY A 78 -18.58 -1.45 -17.27
N GLU A 79 -18.20 -0.91 -16.11
CA GLU A 79 -19.14 -0.24 -15.19
C GLU A 79 -19.55 1.17 -15.67
N LEU A 80 -18.69 1.81 -16.48
CA LEU A 80 -18.91 3.14 -17.05
C LEU A 80 -18.44 3.18 -18.51
N VAL A 81 -19.32 3.69 -19.38
CA VAL A 81 -19.01 4.03 -20.77
C VAL A 81 -19.13 5.54 -20.93
N VAL A 82 -18.02 6.19 -21.28
CA VAL A 82 -18.01 7.62 -21.65
C VAL A 82 -18.07 7.72 -23.17
N PHE A 83 -19.21 8.14 -23.70
CA PHE A 83 -19.46 8.30 -25.14
C PHE A 83 -19.20 9.74 -25.56
N ILE A 84 -18.09 9.98 -26.28
CA ILE A 84 -17.66 11.32 -26.69
C ILE A 84 -17.91 11.49 -28.18
N THR A 85 -18.59 12.57 -28.57
CA THR A 85 -18.86 12.87 -29.98
C THR A 85 -18.89 14.38 -30.25
N ASP A 86 -18.43 14.78 -31.42
CA ASP A 86 -18.40 16.16 -31.90
C ASP A 86 -19.46 16.45 -32.98
N GLY A 87 -20.32 15.48 -33.29
CA GLY A 87 -21.28 15.62 -34.37
C GLY A 87 -22.34 14.53 -34.41
N ASP A 88 -23.39 14.80 -35.18
CA ASP A 88 -24.57 13.94 -35.29
C ASP A 88 -24.30 12.63 -36.05
N PRO A 89 -25.07 11.56 -35.79
CA PRO A 89 -24.93 10.31 -36.51
C PRO A 89 -25.35 10.49 -37.98
N THR A 90 -24.41 10.24 -38.88
CA THR A 90 -24.58 10.34 -40.34
C THR A 90 -24.51 8.99 -41.04
N GLN A 91 -24.29 7.90 -40.28
CA GLN A 91 -24.18 6.54 -40.80
C GLN A 91 -24.66 5.51 -39.75
N HIS A 92 -25.09 4.32 -40.21
CA HIS A 92 -25.42 3.15 -39.39
C HIS A 92 -25.00 1.84 -40.06
N ASN A 93 -24.96 0.76 -39.28
CA ASN A 93 -24.85 -0.62 -39.73
C ASN A 93 -26.17 -1.10 -40.33
N ARG A 94 -26.12 -1.76 -41.50
CA ARG A 94 -27.34 -2.23 -42.20
C ARG A 94 -28.12 -3.31 -41.44
N VAL A 95 -27.45 -3.99 -40.52
CA VAL A 95 -28.01 -5.02 -39.67
C VAL A 95 -27.90 -4.48 -38.25
N SER A 96 -29.04 -4.36 -37.57
CA SER A 96 -29.15 -3.93 -36.18
C SER A 96 -30.03 -4.94 -35.44
N PRO A 97 -29.72 -5.29 -34.18
CA PRO A 97 -28.62 -4.75 -33.36
C PRO A 97 -27.22 -5.26 -33.75
N ASP A 98 -27.06 -6.57 -33.99
CA ASP A 98 -25.73 -7.18 -34.07
C ASP A 98 -25.11 -7.20 -35.49
N GLY A 99 -24.84 -6.03 -36.06
CA GLY A 99 -24.26 -5.87 -37.41
C GLY A 99 -22.76 -6.21 -37.52
N HIS A 100 -22.05 -6.27 -36.39
CA HIS A 100 -20.62 -6.52 -36.30
C HIS A 100 -20.29 -8.02 -36.33
N LEU A 101 -19.57 -8.51 -37.34
CA LEU A 101 -18.95 -9.84 -37.26
C LEU A 101 -17.69 -9.78 -36.39
N ASN A 102 -17.31 -10.83 -35.65
CA ASN A 102 -16.11 -10.82 -34.79
C ASN A 102 -14.79 -10.51 -35.54
N ASN A 103 -14.80 -10.45 -36.88
CA ASN A 103 -13.67 -10.08 -37.72
C ASN A 103 -13.64 -8.61 -38.18
N GLY A 104 -14.59 -7.77 -37.78
CA GLY A 104 -14.62 -6.36 -38.16
C GLY A 104 -15.30 -6.03 -39.49
N SER A 105 -16.06 -6.98 -40.04
CA SER A 105 -16.77 -6.77 -41.31
C SER A 105 -18.17 -6.21 -41.08
N HIS A 106 -18.47 -5.08 -41.75
CA HIS A 106 -19.76 -4.37 -41.67
C HIS A 106 -20.21 -3.87 -43.03
N ALA A 107 -21.50 -4.00 -43.29
CA ALA A 107 -22.18 -3.24 -44.32
C ALA A 107 -22.82 -2.01 -43.70
N THR A 108 -22.52 -0.83 -44.25
CA THR A 108 -23.04 0.44 -43.73
C THR A 108 -24.02 1.08 -44.73
N ALA A 109 -24.86 1.98 -44.23
CA ALA A 109 -25.78 2.79 -45.02
C ALA A 109 -25.94 4.19 -44.41
N ASN A 110 -26.41 5.15 -45.21
CA ASN A 110 -26.75 6.48 -44.75
C ASN A 110 -28.27 6.69 -44.91
N SER A 111 -28.97 6.88 -43.80
CA SER A 111 -30.39 7.20 -43.75
C SER A 111 -30.70 7.95 -42.46
N SER A 112 -31.15 9.20 -42.55
CA SER A 112 -31.24 10.11 -41.40
C SER A 112 -32.00 9.54 -40.19
N PRO A 113 -33.21 8.94 -40.32
CA PRO A 113 -33.88 8.34 -39.16
C PRO A 113 -33.17 7.06 -38.66
N ALA A 114 -32.67 6.22 -39.57
CA ALA A 114 -32.03 4.95 -39.20
C ALA A 114 -30.68 5.14 -38.52
N ASN A 115 -29.95 6.21 -38.88
CA ASN A 115 -28.68 6.60 -38.26
C ASN A 115 -28.82 6.76 -36.74
N LEU A 116 -29.91 7.38 -36.28
CA LEU A 116 -30.20 7.54 -34.86
C LEU A 116 -30.87 6.28 -34.27
N ASN A 117 -31.86 5.72 -34.94
CA ASN A 117 -32.64 4.59 -34.39
C ASN A 117 -31.76 3.39 -34.05
N ASN A 118 -30.77 3.07 -34.89
CA ASN A 118 -29.84 1.98 -34.60
C ASN A 118 -28.97 2.29 -33.38
N ALA A 119 -28.49 3.54 -33.25
CA ALA A 119 -27.70 3.95 -32.09
C ALA A 119 -28.50 3.86 -30.79
N ILE A 120 -29.79 4.21 -30.82
CA ILE A 120 -30.70 4.03 -29.68
C ILE A 120 -30.79 2.55 -29.30
N VAL A 121 -31.04 1.66 -30.26
CA VAL A 121 -31.13 0.21 -30.02
C VAL A 121 -29.85 -0.33 -29.38
N GLU A 122 -28.68 0.03 -29.89
CA GLU A 122 -27.40 -0.40 -29.32
C GLU A 122 -27.16 0.17 -27.92
N SER A 123 -27.51 1.44 -27.70
CA SER A 123 -27.38 2.08 -26.39
C SER A 123 -28.28 1.43 -25.34
N ASP A 124 -29.50 1.05 -25.71
CA ASP A 124 -30.44 0.39 -24.81
C ASP A 124 -29.93 -1.00 -24.42
N LEU A 125 -29.43 -1.76 -25.39
CA LEU A 125 -28.79 -3.06 -25.13
C LEU A 125 -27.56 -2.90 -24.23
N LEU A 126 -26.70 -1.90 -24.49
CA LEU A 126 -25.52 -1.61 -23.69
C LEU A 126 -25.91 -1.31 -22.23
N LYS A 127 -26.93 -0.47 -22.00
CA LYS A 127 -27.45 -0.13 -20.66
C LYS A 127 -28.03 -1.33 -19.91
N THR A 128 -28.46 -2.40 -20.58
CA THR A 128 -28.91 -3.63 -19.90
C THR A 128 -27.78 -4.42 -19.24
N MET A 129 -26.51 -4.08 -19.50
CA MET A 129 -25.32 -4.78 -18.98
C MET A 129 -24.76 -4.19 -17.68
N ASP A 130 -25.60 -3.56 -16.85
CA ASP A 130 -25.22 -2.92 -15.57
C ASP A 130 -24.08 -1.88 -15.73
N THR A 131 -24.18 -1.07 -16.80
CA THR A 131 -23.22 -0.01 -17.12
C THR A 131 -23.88 1.35 -17.08
N HIS A 132 -23.15 2.37 -16.65
CA HIS A 132 -23.57 3.77 -16.79
C HIS A 132 -23.07 4.31 -18.13
N LEU A 133 -23.98 4.67 -19.03
CA LEU A 133 -23.64 5.36 -20.29
C LEU A 133 -23.72 6.86 -20.09
N PHE A 134 -22.59 7.55 -20.17
CA PHE A 134 -22.51 8.99 -20.02
C PHE A 134 -22.02 9.66 -21.32
N GLY A 135 -22.78 10.62 -21.85
CA GLY A 135 -22.46 11.32 -23.09
C GLY A 135 -21.69 12.62 -22.90
N ILE A 136 -20.71 12.89 -23.77
CA ILE A 136 -20.06 14.20 -23.90
C ILE A 136 -20.22 14.66 -25.34
N GLY A 137 -21.11 15.64 -25.55
CA GLY A 137 -21.29 16.30 -26.83
C GLY A 137 -20.38 17.52 -26.94
N ILE A 138 -19.50 17.56 -27.94
CA ILE A 138 -18.55 18.66 -28.14
C ILE A 138 -19.04 19.51 -29.31
N GLY A 139 -19.27 20.80 -29.08
CA GLY A 139 -19.75 21.71 -30.13
C GLY A 139 -21.19 21.45 -30.61
N LEU A 140 -21.98 20.64 -29.91
CA LEU A 140 -23.38 20.36 -30.25
C LEU A 140 -24.28 21.55 -29.87
N THR A 141 -24.31 22.56 -30.73
CA THR A 141 -25.00 23.85 -30.46
C THR A 141 -26.49 23.85 -30.81
N SER A 142 -27.01 22.84 -31.50
CA SER A 142 -28.41 22.77 -31.92
C SER A 142 -29.27 21.91 -30.97
N ALA A 143 -30.51 22.32 -30.72
CA ALA A 143 -31.47 21.55 -29.91
C ALA A 143 -31.74 20.15 -30.48
N ASP A 144 -31.67 20.01 -31.81
CA ASP A 144 -31.84 18.72 -32.48
C ASP A 144 -30.65 17.78 -32.23
N SER A 145 -29.42 18.32 -32.19
CA SER A 145 -28.22 17.54 -31.88
C SER A 145 -28.21 17.11 -30.41
N GLU A 146 -28.58 18.01 -29.50
CA GLU A 146 -28.78 17.69 -28.09
C GLU A 146 -29.86 16.61 -27.90
N ALA A 147 -31.00 16.72 -28.60
CA ALA A 147 -32.06 15.72 -28.54
C ALA A 147 -31.60 14.33 -29.03
N ARG A 148 -30.70 14.27 -30.02
CA ARG A 148 -30.10 13.01 -30.50
C ARG A 148 -29.17 12.40 -29.47
N LEU A 149 -28.29 13.19 -28.85
CA LEU A 149 -27.42 12.71 -27.78
C LEU A 149 -28.26 12.19 -26.61
N ARG A 150 -29.26 12.97 -26.18
CA ARG A 150 -30.23 12.62 -25.14
C ARG A 150 -30.92 11.28 -25.41
N ALA A 151 -31.32 11.02 -26.66
CA ALA A 151 -31.99 9.77 -27.03
C ALA A 151 -31.09 8.53 -26.85
N VAL A 152 -29.76 8.69 -26.95
CA VAL A 152 -28.79 7.62 -26.78
C VAL A 152 -28.34 7.49 -25.32
N THR A 153 -28.18 8.60 -24.60
CA THR A 153 -27.60 8.58 -23.24
C THR A 153 -28.67 8.52 -22.15
N GLY A 154 -29.65 9.43 -22.21
CA GLY A 154 -30.70 9.64 -21.21
C GLY A 154 -31.04 11.12 -21.06
N ASP A 155 -32.08 11.43 -20.29
CA ASP A 155 -32.68 12.77 -20.23
C ASP A 155 -31.97 13.77 -19.33
N GLU A 156 -31.19 13.31 -18.34
CA GLU A 156 -30.60 14.18 -17.32
C GLU A 156 -29.34 14.87 -17.83
N ARG A 157 -29.47 16.18 -18.12
CA ARG A 157 -28.33 17.01 -18.52
C ARG A 157 -27.56 17.52 -17.32
N MET A 158 -26.25 17.33 -17.36
CA MET A 158 -25.30 17.91 -16.44
C MET A 158 -24.81 19.28 -16.92
N THR A 159 -24.58 20.16 -15.97
CA THR A 159 -23.82 21.41 -16.13
C THR A 159 -22.71 21.46 -15.09
N ILE A 160 -21.64 22.20 -15.37
CA ILE A 160 -20.55 22.41 -14.42
C ILE A 160 -20.47 23.90 -14.15
N THR A 161 -20.62 24.29 -12.89
CA THR A 161 -20.44 25.66 -12.42
C THR A 161 -19.37 25.64 -11.34
N ASP A 162 -18.32 26.44 -11.50
CA ASP A 162 -17.17 26.49 -10.56
C ASP A 162 -16.56 25.11 -10.23
N GLY A 163 -16.56 24.20 -11.21
CA GLY A 163 -16.03 22.84 -11.06
C GLY A 163 -17.00 21.84 -10.43
N VAL A 164 -18.20 22.28 -10.03
CA VAL A 164 -19.22 21.44 -9.39
C VAL A 164 -20.25 20.94 -10.42
N PRO A 165 -20.42 19.61 -10.56
CA PRO A 165 -21.46 19.01 -11.41
C PRO A 165 -22.87 19.22 -10.85
N THR A 166 -23.81 19.66 -11.68
CA THR A 166 -25.24 19.74 -11.32
C THR A 166 -26.14 19.32 -12.49
N PRO A 167 -26.99 18.29 -12.35
CA PRO A 167 -27.01 17.31 -11.25
C PRO A 167 -25.67 16.57 -11.07
N PRO A 168 -25.43 15.87 -9.95
CA PRO A 168 -24.22 15.08 -9.78
C PRO A 168 -24.01 14.08 -10.92
N PHE A 169 -22.76 13.72 -11.22
CA PHE A 169 -22.39 12.79 -12.28
C PHE A 169 -23.16 11.47 -12.20
N GLY A 170 -23.28 10.89 -11.00
CA GLY A 170 -24.01 9.63 -10.80
C GLY A 170 -25.52 9.71 -11.12
N GLN A 171 -26.07 10.92 -11.25
CA GLN A 171 -27.46 11.15 -11.64
C GLN A 171 -27.60 11.69 -13.06
N SER A 172 -26.50 12.04 -13.71
CA SER A 172 -26.48 12.67 -15.02
C SER A 172 -26.28 11.65 -16.15
N ASP A 173 -26.79 11.98 -17.32
CA ASP A 173 -26.70 11.13 -18.52
C ASP A 173 -25.79 11.76 -19.59
N TYR A 174 -25.70 13.10 -19.67
CA TYR A 174 -24.82 13.76 -20.62
C TYR A 174 -24.44 15.19 -20.22
N ILE A 175 -23.39 15.69 -20.85
CA ILE A 175 -23.01 17.11 -20.88
C ILE A 175 -22.72 17.55 -22.32
N ILE A 176 -22.90 18.84 -22.59
CA ILE A 176 -22.46 19.48 -23.83
C ILE A 176 -21.42 20.55 -23.49
N THR A 177 -20.29 20.52 -24.18
CA THR A 177 -19.22 21.53 -24.14
C THR A 177 -19.14 22.28 -25.45
N ASN A 178 -18.52 23.46 -25.44
CA ASN A 178 -18.38 24.26 -26.66
C ASN A 178 -17.28 23.70 -27.58
N ASP A 179 -16.18 23.24 -26.99
CA ASP A 179 -15.01 22.74 -27.71
C ASP A 179 -14.24 21.69 -26.88
N PHE A 180 -13.11 21.24 -27.44
CA PHE A 180 -12.24 20.24 -26.83
C PHE A 180 -11.40 20.79 -25.67
N ASP A 181 -11.21 22.11 -25.56
CA ASP A 181 -10.42 22.70 -24.48
C ASP A 181 -11.16 22.57 -23.13
N GLU A 182 -12.50 22.58 -23.17
CA GLU A 182 -13.35 22.35 -22.00
C GLU A 182 -13.41 20.87 -21.55
N LEU A 183 -13.05 19.91 -22.42
CA LEU A 183 -13.16 18.47 -22.13
C LEU A 183 -12.32 18.06 -20.91
N GLY A 184 -11.14 18.69 -20.75
CA GLY A 184 -10.29 18.45 -19.58
C GLY A 184 -11.01 18.79 -18.29
N GLY A 185 -11.69 19.95 -18.23
CA GLY A 185 -12.46 20.38 -17.07
C GLY A 185 -13.65 19.46 -16.76
N VAL A 186 -14.31 18.96 -17.80
CA VAL A 186 -15.40 17.98 -17.68
C VAL A 186 -14.90 16.68 -17.04
N VAL A 187 -13.82 16.10 -17.57
CA VAL A 187 -13.23 14.87 -17.02
C VAL A 187 -12.73 15.10 -15.59
N SER A 188 -12.08 16.24 -15.33
CA SER A 188 -11.64 16.62 -13.99
C SER A 188 -12.80 16.67 -12.99
N ALA A 189 -13.94 17.28 -13.35
CA ALA A 189 -15.09 17.36 -12.46
C ALA A 189 -15.64 15.96 -12.09
N PHE A 190 -15.71 15.04 -13.06
CA PHE A 190 -16.10 13.65 -12.80
C PHE A 190 -15.16 12.95 -11.84
N VAL A 191 -13.85 13.07 -12.08
CA VAL A 191 -12.85 12.42 -11.24
C VAL A 191 -12.87 13.02 -9.84
N ARG A 192 -13.11 14.32 -9.69
CA ARG A 192 -13.27 14.95 -8.36
C ARG A 192 -14.48 14.43 -7.61
N GLU A 193 -15.62 14.24 -8.27
CA GLU A 193 -16.82 13.67 -7.63
C GLU A 193 -16.61 12.20 -7.22
N LEU A 194 -15.91 11.42 -8.05
CA LEU A 194 -15.69 9.98 -7.83
C LEU A 194 -14.49 9.64 -6.94
N CYS A 195 -13.47 10.50 -6.91
CA CYS A 195 -12.17 10.19 -6.29
C CYS A 195 -11.70 11.28 -5.30
N GLY A 196 -12.40 12.42 -5.24
CA GLY A 196 -12.19 13.40 -4.18
C GLY A 196 -12.63 12.87 -2.82
N HIS A 197 -12.22 13.58 -1.76
CA HIS A 197 -12.52 13.22 -0.36
C HIS A 197 -11.99 11.82 0.00
N THR A 198 -10.79 11.51 -0.52
CA THR A 198 -10.11 10.25 -0.24
C THR A 198 -8.77 10.46 0.43
N LEU A 199 -8.47 9.57 1.37
CA LEU A 199 -7.12 9.34 1.89
C LEU A 199 -6.69 7.94 1.48
N ASN A 200 -5.73 7.88 0.56
CA ASN A 200 -5.20 6.63 0.04
C ASN A 200 -3.84 6.37 0.66
N VAL A 201 -3.59 5.14 1.09
CA VAL A 201 -2.30 4.74 1.65
C VAL A 201 -1.75 3.56 0.88
N ASN A 202 -0.49 3.62 0.46
CA ASN A 202 0.29 2.46 0.07
C ASN A 202 1.30 2.14 1.16
N LYS A 203 1.26 0.91 1.69
CA LYS A 203 2.22 0.43 2.67
C LYS A 203 3.46 -0.18 2.02
N TYR A 204 4.63 0.31 2.40
CA TYR A 204 5.92 -0.23 2.03
C TYR A 204 6.70 -0.76 3.24
N LEU A 205 7.46 -1.81 2.99
CA LEU A 205 8.30 -2.53 3.92
C LEU A 205 9.75 -2.46 3.42
N GLN A 206 10.58 -1.72 4.15
CA GLN A 206 12.01 -1.60 3.92
C GLN A 206 12.73 -2.71 4.68
N LYS A 207 13.14 -3.74 3.96
CA LYS A 207 13.77 -4.94 4.54
C LYS A 207 15.22 -4.68 4.94
N ALA A 208 15.71 -5.46 5.89
CA ALA A 208 17.10 -5.36 6.36
C ALA A 208 18.13 -5.60 5.23
N ASP A 209 17.76 -6.39 4.22
CA ASP A 209 18.55 -6.69 3.00
C ASP A 209 18.69 -5.50 2.03
N GLY A 210 18.06 -4.36 2.33
CA GLY A 210 18.09 -3.13 1.54
C GLY A 210 16.95 -3.02 0.52
N THR A 211 16.16 -4.08 0.31
CA THR A 211 15.02 -4.03 -0.60
C THR A 211 13.82 -3.31 0.01
N THR A 212 12.97 -2.74 -0.83
CA THR A 212 11.68 -2.15 -0.42
C THR A 212 10.57 -2.82 -1.21
N VAL A 213 9.58 -3.37 -0.51
CA VAL A 213 8.45 -4.08 -1.11
C VAL A 213 7.14 -3.54 -0.57
N LYS A 214 6.04 -3.69 -1.32
CA LYS A 214 4.70 -3.39 -0.77
C LYS A 214 4.27 -4.47 0.22
N ALA A 215 3.49 -4.09 1.23
CA ALA A 215 2.80 -5.07 2.07
C ALA A 215 1.88 -5.97 1.22
N SER A 216 1.63 -7.18 1.69
CA SER A 216 0.79 -8.16 0.99
C SER A 216 -0.26 -8.72 1.93
N SER A 217 -1.18 -9.52 1.39
CA SER A 217 -2.21 -10.19 2.19
C SER A 217 -1.66 -11.18 3.22
N ALA A 218 -0.40 -11.61 3.09
CA ALA A 218 0.27 -12.46 4.07
C ALA A 218 0.62 -11.69 5.36
N ASN A 219 0.95 -10.41 5.24
CA ASN A 219 1.32 -9.51 6.35
C ASN A 219 0.52 -8.21 6.20
N PRO A 220 -0.80 -8.23 6.43
CA PRO A 220 -1.65 -7.09 6.21
C PRO A 220 -1.47 -6.05 7.31
N TRP A 221 -1.47 -4.77 6.95
CA TRP A 221 -1.35 -3.65 7.89
C TRP A 221 -2.70 -3.00 8.12
N GLU A 222 -3.03 -2.71 9.37
CA GLU A 222 -4.23 -1.96 9.73
C GLU A 222 -3.88 -0.49 9.91
N PHE A 223 -4.66 0.37 9.25
CA PHE A 223 -4.57 1.81 9.35
C PHE A 223 -5.86 2.35 9.94
N THR A 224 -5.74 3.42 10.73
CA THR A 224 -6.88 4.19 11.24
C THR A 224 -6.73 5.64 10.85
N ALA A 225 -7.73 6.16 10.14
CA ALA A 225 -7.92 7.58 9.90
C ALA A 225 -8.88 8.13 10.96
N SER A 226 -8.48 9.23 11.61
CA SER A 226 -9.27 9.90 12.64
C SER A 226 -9.32 11.41 12.43
N PHE A 227 -10.41 12.02 12.86
CA PHE A 227 -10.69 13.45 12.76
C PHE A 227 -11.03 14.02 14.14
N GLU A 228 -10.73 15.30 14.34
CA GLU A 228 -11.10 16.01 15.56
C GLU A 228 -12.63 16.13 15.71
N ALA A 229 -13.10 16.25 16.95
CA ALA A 229 -14.52 16.39 17.23
C ALA A 229 -15.08 17.69 16.64
N GLY A 230 -15.92 17.58 15.61
CA GLY A 230 -16.48 18.71 14.86
C GLY A 230 -15.95 18.83 13.42
N GLU A 231 -14.86 18.15 13.09
CA GLU A 231 -14.24 18.08 11.76
C GLU A 231 -14.45 16.69 11.10
N ALA A 232 -15.27 15.85 11.76
CA ALA A 232 -15.54 14.50 11.31
C ALA A 232 -16.36 14.52 10.01
N PRO A 233 -16.07 13.58 9.08
CA PRO A 233 -16.90 13.44 7.90
C PRO A 233 -18.35 13.12 8.25
N ASP A 234 -19.28 13.68 7.49
CA ASP A 234 -20.71 13.46 7.69
C ASP A 234 -21.09 12.02 7.31
N THR A 235 -20.44 11.50 6.28
CA THR A 235 -20.71 10.16 5.74
C THR A 235 -19.42 9.43 5.44
N TRP A 236 -19.30 8.24 6.00
CA TRP A 236 -18.22 7.32 5.66
C TRP A 236 -18.71 6.28 4.66
N GLN A 237 -18.15 6.27 3.45
CA GLN A 237 -18.42 5.21 2.46
C GLN A 237 -17.42 4.06 2.60
N ASN A 238 -16.16 4.33 2.97
CA ASN A 238 -15.17 3.29 3.23
C ASN A 238 -14.20 3.66 4.37
N PRO A 239 -14.19 2.92 5.49
CA PRO A 239 -15.14 1.85 5.84
C PRO A 239 -16.53 2.45 6.09
N VAL A 240 -17.61 1.70 5.84
CA VAL A 240 -18.95 2.17 6.22
C VAL A 240 -19.03 2.34 7.74
N ARG A 241 -19.39 3.55 8.19
CA ARG A 241 -19.54 3.90 9.62
C ARG A 241 -20.85 4.66 9.87
N PRO A 242 -21.37 4.67 11.10
CA PRO A 242 -22.46 5.58 11.49
C PRO A 242 -22.10 7.05 11.24
N ASN A 243 -23.09 7.88 10.89
CA ASN A 243 -22.92 9.33 10.76
C ASN A 243 -22.36 9.93 12.07
N GLY A 244 -21.40 10.85 11.95
CA GLY A 244 -20.71 11.50 13.06
C GLY A 244 -19.57 10.66 13.67
N SER A 245 -19.20 9.54 13.05
CA SER A 245 -18.04 8.76 13.49
C SER A 245 -16.75 9.55 13.23
N THR A 246 -15.94 9.73 14.27
CA THR A 246 -14.66 10.45 14.19
C THR A 246 -13.50 9.60 13.68
N SER A 247 -13.69 8.30 13.46
CA SER A 247 -12.63 7.42 12.97
C SER A 247 -13.10 6.19 12.20
N GLY A 248 -12.26 5.76 11.27
CA GLY A 248 -12.42 4.58 10.43
C GLY A 248 -11.12 3.79 10.36
N SER A 249 -11.20 2.46 10.42
CA SER A 249 -10.04 1.57 10.29
C SER A 249 -10.22 0.63 9.11
N LEU A 250 -9.14 0.45 8.34
CA LEU A 250 -9.08 -0.44 7.18
C LEU A 250 -7.81 -1.27 7.23
N THR A 251 -7.90 -2.48 6.72
CA THR A 251 -6.76 -3.38 6.55
C THR A 251 -6.29 -3.37 5.10
N SER A 252 -4.97 -3.30 4.89
CA SER A 252 -4.36 -3.25 3.57
C SER A 252 -4.66 -4.47 2.72
N ASN A 253 -4.92 -4.25 1.43
CA ASN A 253 -5.14 -5.32 0.46
C ASN A 253 -3.83 -6.04 0.05
N GLY A 254 -3.92 -6.96 -0.92
CA GLY A 254 -2.78 -7.75 -1.42
C GLY A 254 -1.62 -6.94 -2.04
N ASN A 255 -1.85 -5.65 -2.32
CA ASN A 255 -0.85 -4.71 -2.82
C ASN A 255 -0.53 -3.61 -1.78
N GLY A 256 -0.85 -3.83 -0.50
CA GLY A 256 -0.53 -2.91 0.58
C GLY A 256 -1.36 -1.63 0.57
N GLY A 257 -2.44 -1.58 -0.22
CA GLY A 257 -3.29 -0.40 -0.38
C GLY A 257 -4.46 -0.36 0.60
N VAL A 258 -4.76 0.81 1.17
CA VAL A 258 -6.07 1.16 1.76
C VAL A 258 -6.56 2.47 1.16
N SER A 259 -7.88 2.65 1.10
CA SER A 259 -8.51 3.86 0.60
C SER A 259 -9.68 4.22 1.52
N PHE A 260 -9.50 5.27 2.31
CA PHE A 260 -10.57 5.84 3.11
C PHE A 260 -11.37 6.78 2.23
N VAL A 261 -12.70 6.65 2.27
CA VAL A 261 -13.63 7.42 1.43
C VAL A 261 -14.73 7.96 2.32
N TRP A 262 -14.93 9.27 2.24
CA TRP A 262 -16.01 9.97 2.92
C TRP A 262 -16.64 11.03 2.01
N ASP A 263 -17.86 11.49 2.35
CA ASP A 263 -18.50 12.71 1.84
C ASP A 263 -18.63 12.91 0.32
N GLN A 264 -18.41 11.85 -0.47
CA GLN A 264 -18.58 11.89 -1.92
C GLN A 264 -20.01 12.28 -2.32
N GLY A 265 -20.11 13.30 -3.18
CA GLY A 265 -21.34 13.71 -3.85
C GLY A 265 -22.22 14.75 -3.13
N SER A 266 -21.94 15.14 -1.89
CA SER A 266 -22.77 16.17 -1.23
C SER A 266 -22.14 17.04 -0.15
N ASN A 267 -20.95 16.72 0.38
CA ASN A 267 -20.32 17.54 1.42
C ASN A 267 -18.90 17.96 1.04
N ASP A 268 -18.82 19.20 0.55
CA ASP A 268 -17.62 19.83 0.02
C ASP A 268 -16.95 20.68 1.11
N HIS A 269 -16.28 20.02 2.07
CA HIS A 269 -15.47 20.71 3.06
C HIS A 269 -14.06 20.12 3.15
N ASP A 270 -13.11 20.99 3.50
CA ASP A 270 -11.76 20.57 3.85
C ASP A 270 -11.79 19.77 5.15
N HIS A 271 -10.93 18.76 5.25
CA HIS A 271 -10.72 18.02 6.49
C HIS A 271 -9.26 18.03 6.91
N VAL A 272 -9.04 17.79 8.20
CA VAL A 272 -7.73 17.53 8.77
C VAL A 272 -7.75 16.17 9.44
N ALA A 273 -7.04 15.21 8.84
CA ALA A 273 -7.00 13.83 9.31
C ALA A 273 -5.72 13.55 10.08
N THR A 274 -5.80 12.67 11.06
CA THR A 274 -4.64 11.98 11.64
C THR A 274 -4.67 10.53 11.18
N LEU A 275 -3.56 10.07 10.60
CA LEU A 275 -3.40 8.69 10.17
C LEU A 275 -2.46 7.96 11.12
N THR A 276 -2.92 6.81 11.61
CA THR A 276 -2.14 5.91 12.46
C THR A 276 -2.11 4.51 11.85
N GLU A 277 -1.14 3.71 12.27
CA GLU A 277 -1.05 2.30 11.92
C GLU A 277 -0.89 1.44 13.17
N THR A 278 -1.41 0.22 13.11
CA THR A 278 -1.20 -0.77 14.17
C THR A 278 0.22 -1.31 14.07
N PRO A 279 1.07 -1.16 15.11
CA PRO A 279 2.46 -1.64 15.06
C PRO A 279 2.55 -3.15 14.85
N GLN A 280 3.50 -3.58 14.02
CA GLN A 280 3.81 -5.00 13.83
C GLN A 280 5.15 -5.39 14.45
N PRO A 281 5.26 -6.56 15.11
CA PRO A 281 6.52 -7.05 15.62
C PRO A 281 7.59 -7.12 14.52
N GLY A 282 8.82 -6.69 14.84
CA GLY A 282 9.93 -6.67 13.90
C GLY A 282 9.94 -5.49 12.92
N TRP A 283 8.98 -4.57 13.02
CA TRP A 283 8.89 -3.39 12.15
C TRP A 283 8.78 -2.11 12.97
N VAL A 284 9.45 -1.06 12.51
CA VAL A 284 9.33 0.29 13.08
C VAL A 284 9.00 1.30 11.99
N TYR A 285 8.17 2.29 12.33
CA TYR A 285 7.83 3.36 11.40
C TYR A 285 9.07 4.11 10.94
N ASN A 286 9.15 4.40 9.65
CA ASN A 286 10.31 5.03 9.02
C ASN A 286 9.91 6.14 8.04
N GLY A 287 8.81 6.83 8.32
CA GLY A 287 8.37 8.02 7.60
C GLY A 287 7.35 7.73 6.50
N ALA A 288 6.91 8.81 5.84
CA ALA A 288 5.97 8.74 4.74
C ALA A 288 6.24 9.83 3.69
N VAL A 289 5.75 9.60 2.48
CA VAL A 289 5.59 10.64 1.45
C VAL A 289 4.11 10.82 1.21
N CYS A 290 3.58 12.03 1.40
CA CYS A 290 2.19 12.33 1.10
C CYS A 290 2.08 13.44 0.04
N SER A 291 1.16 13.26 -0.90
CA SER A 291 0.90 14.21 -1.98
C SER A 291 -0.60 14.42 -2.19
N ILE A 292 -0.97 15.64 -2.54
CA ILE A 292 -2.34 16.02 -2.88
C ILE A 292 -2.49 15.97 -4.41
N ASN A 293 -3.46 15.20 -4.89
CA ASN A 293 -3.88 15.21 -6.28
C ASN A 293 -5.15 16.08 -6.42
N ASP A 294 -5.09 17.09 -7.27
CA ASP A 294 -6.23 17.96 -7.58
C ASP A 294 -7.04 17.45 -8.77
N PHE A 295 -6.62 16.39 -9.47
CA PHE A 295 -7.30 15.86 -10.65
C PHE A 295 -7.47 16.86 -11.81
N SER A 296 -6.68 17.94 -11.85
CA SER A 296 -6.69 18.96 -12.91
C SER A 296 -5.63 18.72 -13.99
N GLY A 297 -5.02 17.53 -14.01
CA GLY A 297 -3.92 17.19 -14.93
C GLY A 297 -2.55 17.71 -14.49
N ASN A 298 -2.49 18.42 -13.35
CA ASN A 298 -1.24 18.84 -12.74
C ASN A 298 -0.57 17.65 -12.02
N PRO A 299 0.77 17.64 -11.89
CA PRO A 299 1.45 16.71 -11.01
C PRO A 299 0.94 16.84 -9.57
N PRO A 300 0.81 15.74 -8.82
CA PRO A 300 0.48 15.79 -7.39
C PRO A 300 1.47 16.68 -6.62
N VAL A 301 0.95 17.48 -5.69
CA VAL A 301 1.75 18.37 -4.84
C VAL A 301 2.18 17.62 -3.59
N GLU A 302 3.48 17.41 -3.41
CA GLU A 302 4.03 16.83 -2.19
C GLU A 302 3.83 17.78 -1.00
N ILE A 303 3.26 17.26 0.09
CA ILE A 303 3.01 18.02 1.33
C ILE A 303 3.79 17.46 2.52
N LEU A 304 4.29 16.22 2.42
CA LEU A 304 5.05 15.55 3.45
C LEU A 304 6.07 14.63 2.79
N ASN A 305 7.31 14.65 3.27
CA ASN A 305 8.34 13.69 2.92
C ASN A 305 9.31 13.53 4.08
N THR A 306 9.07 12.52 4.92
CA THR A 306 9.85 12.26 6.14
C THR A 306 10.57 10.92 6.11
N VAL A 307 10.58 10.25 4.94
CA VAL A 307 11.12 8.89 4.79
C VAL A 307 12.58 8.84 5.26
N GLY A 308 12.82 8.01 6.27
CA GLY A 308 14.15 7.76 6.82
C GLY A 308 14.99 6.88 5.90
N SER A 309 16.31 6.86 6.15
CA SER A 309 17.20 5.87 5.54
C SER A 309 16.80 4.46 5.96
N ASN A 310 17.08 3.44 5.15
CA ASN A 310 16.91 2.03 5.55
C ASN A 310 18.16 1.52 6.28
N THR A 311 18.48 2.10 7.44
CA THR A 311 19.68 1.76 8.23
C THR A 311 19.32 1.50 9.68
N ALA A 312 20.15 0.78 10.45
CA ALA A 312 19.97 0.58 11.90
C ALA A 312 19.68 1.91 12.63
N GLY A 313 18.68 1.93 13.52
CA GLY A 313 18.38 3.09 14.37
C GLY A 313 17.73 4.31 13.71
N SER A 314 17.32 4.24 12.44
CA SER A 314 16.80 5.40 11.69
C SER A 314 15.30 5.70 11.88
N ALA A 315 14.63 5.05 12.84
CA ALA A 315 13.18 5.12 13.00
C ALA A 315 12.66 6.56 13.12
N LYS A 316 11.45 6.77 12.60
CA LYS A 316 10.73 8.06 12.66
C LYS A 316 9.57 7.99 13.66
N ASP A 317 8.98 9.13 13.96
CA ASP A 317 7.79 9.23 14.79
C ASP A 317 6.54 9.24 13.90
N ILE A 318 5.58 8.38 14.20
CA ILE A 318 4.31 8.30 13.45
C ILE A 318 3.50 9.61 13.57
N ALA A 319 3.82 10.49 14.53
CA ALA A 319 3.27 11.83 14.63
C ALA A 319 3.48 12.68 13.36
N ASP A 320 4.39 12.30 12.45
CA ASP A 320 4.52 12.88 11.11
C ASP A 320 3.22 12.80 10.28
N LEU A 321 2.35 11.82 10.59
CA LEU A 321 1.06 11.60 9.94
C LEU A 321 -0.13 12.22 10.70
N ALA A 322 0.14 13.14 11.63
CA ALA A 322 -0.88 13.95 12.26
C ALA A 322 -1.20 15.20 11.42
N ALA A 323 -2.43 15.70 11.56
CA ALA A 323 -2.89 16.95 10.95
C ALA A 323 -2.70 17.04 9.42
N LEU A 324 -2.96 15.95 8.71
CA LEU A 324 -2.89 15.87 7.26
C LEU A 324 -4.06 16.62 6.62
N PRO A 325 -3.81 17.67 5.82
CA PRO A 325 -4.87 18.43 5.16
C PRO A 325 -5.42 17.66 3.95
N ILE A 326 -6.73 17.55 3.89
CA ILE A 326 -7.45 16.93 2.79
C ILE A 326 -8.44 17.97 2.29
N ALA A 327 -7.97 18.78 1.35
CA ALA A 327 -8.80 19.82 0.76
C ALA A 327 -9.94 19.20 -0.05
N SER A 328 -11.03 19.93 -0.09
CA SER A 328 -12.26 19.53 -0.74
C SER A 328 -12.05 19.21 -2.22
N HIS A 329 -12.75 18.19 -2.72
CA HIS A 329 -12.61 17.69 -4.09
C HIS A 329 -11.18 17.23 -4.48
N LYS A 330 -10.32 16.91 -3.52
CA LYS A 330 -8.97 16.39 -3.76
C LYS A 330 -8.76 15.02 -3.10
N ALA A 331 -7.70 14.35 -3.51
CA ALA A 331 -7.23 13.12 -2.87
C ALA A 331 -5.88 13.34 -2.21
N LEU A 332 -5.74 12.86 -0.98
CA LEU A 332 -4.46 12.76 -0.30
C LEU A 332 -3.93 11.33 -0.48
N ASN A 333 -2.75 11.20 -1.08
CA ASN A 333 -2.10 9.92 -1.33
C ASN A 333 -0.81 9.83 -0.51
N CYS A 334 -0.72 8.85 0.39
CA CYS A 334 0.42 8.64 1.26
C CYS A 334 1.09 7.29 1.01
N ASP A 335 2.38 7.32 0.71
CA ASP A 335 3.24 6.14 0.72
C ASP A 335 3.90 6.05 2.10
N VAL A 336 3.53 5.04 2.89
CA VAL A 336 3.92 4.87 4.29
C VAL A 336 4.96 3.75 4.42
N TYR A 337 6.09 4.03 5.07
CA TYR A 337 7.23 3.12 5.13
C TYR A 337 7.49 2.64 6.55
N ASN A 338 7.64 1.32 6.71
CA ASN A 338 8.26 0.76 7.90
C ASN A 338 9.53 0.02 7.53
N ARG A 339 10.53 0.14 8.39
CA ARG A 339 11.78 -0.63 8.27
C ARG A 339 11.75 -1.83 9.18
N GLU A 340 12.37 -2.88 8.70
CA GLU A 340 12.64 -4.08 9.47
C GLU A 340 13.68 -3.77 10.55
N VAL A 341 13.39 -4.18 11.78
CA VAL A 341 14.29 -4.08 12.91
C VAL A 341 15.38 -5.14 12.74
N ARG A 342 16.65 -4.71 12.70
CA ARG A 342 17.77 -5.65 12.55
C ARG A 342 18.06 -6.33 13.88
N THR A 343 18.18 -7.65 13.85
CA THR A 343 18.56 -8.46 15.00
C THR A 343 20.03 -8.27 15.35
N SER A 344 20.38 -8.69 16.57
CA SER A 344 21.70 -8.61 17.17
C SER A 344 22.08 -9.98 17.73
N ASN A 345 23.36 -10.18 18.07
CA ASN A 345 23.83 -11.39 18.74
C ASN A 345 24.54 -11.06 20.04
N ILE A 346 24.49 -12.02 20.96
CA ILE A 346 25.14 -11.94 22.27
C ILE A 346 25.91 -13.25 22.45
N SER A 347 27.21 -13.13 22.61
CA SER A 347 28.14 -14.25 22.83
C SER A 347 28.68 -14.21 24.25
N VAL A 348 28.98 -15.38 24.81
CA VAL A 348 29.62 -15.53 26.11
C VAL A 348 30.96 -16.22 25.92
N ALA A 349 32.01 -15.66 26.50
CA ALA A 349 33.33 -16.27 26.62
C ALA A 349 33.65 -16.55 28.08
N LYS A 350 34.24 -17.72 28.35
CA LYS A 350 34.54 -18.16 29.70
C LYS A 350 36.03 -18.11 30.01
N VAL A 351 36.36 -17.54 31.16
CA VAL A 351 37.71 -17.51 31.72
C VAL A 351 37.69 -18.03 33.15
N THR A 352 38.75 -18.73 33.54
CA THR A 352 39.01 -19.17 34.91
C THR A 352 40.32 -18.57 35.41
N SER A 353 40.41 -18.34 36.71
CA SER A 353 41.61 -17.89 37.42
C SER A 353 41.88 -18.83 38.60
N PRO A 354 42.97 -19.61 38.61
CA PRO A 354 44.04 -19.67 37.60
C PRO A 354 43.55 -20.09 36.21
N VAL A 355 44.28 -19.67 35.17
CA VAL A 355 43.96 -20.04 33.78
C VAL A 355 43.99 -21.56 33.60
N ASN A 356 43.14 -22.08 32.71
CA ASN A 356 42.94 -23.51 32.49
C ASN A 356 42.51 -24.32 33.74
N THR A 357 41.96 -23.68 34.78
CA THR A 357 41.33 -24.45 35.87
C THR A 357 40.11 -25.19 35.32
N PRO A 358 40.00 -26.53 35.45
CA PRO A 358 38.86 -27.29 34.95
C PRO A 358 37.56 -26.90 35.62
N GLY A 359 36.50 -26.73 34.82
CA GLY A 359 35.16 -26.41 35.27
C GLY A 359 34.26 -26.17 34.07
N GLU A 360 32.98 -26.47 34.23
CA GLU A 360 31.92 -26.25 33.25
C GLU A 360 30.94 -25.23 33.82
N PHE A 361 30.58 -24.22 33.01
CA PHE A 361 29.79 -23.09 33.45
C PHE A 361 28.56 -22.91 32.56
N ASP A 362 27.41 -22.76 33.20
CA ASP A 362 26.11 -22.60 32.55
C ASP A 362 25.63 -21.15 32.64
N PHE A 363 25.01 -20.68 31.56
CA PHE A 363 24.54 -19.31 31.41
C PHE A 363 23.07 -19.26 31.00
N THR A 364 22.35 -18.26 31.51
CA THR A 364 20.96 -17.95 31.12
C THR A 364 20.88 -16.51 30.65
N LEU A 365 20.33 -16.30 29.45
CA LEU A 365 19.97 -15.01 28.91
C LEU A 365 18.50 -14.71 29.22
N SER A 366 18.23 -13.55 29.81
CA SER A 366 16.88 -13.11 30.17
C SER A 366 16.59 -11.71 29.65
N ARG A 367 15.31 -11.45 29.34
CA ARG A 367 14.77 -10.11 29.09
C ARG A 367 13.77 -9.79 30.20
N GLY A 368 14.13 -8.88 31.10
CA GLY A 368 13.44 -8.75 32.38
C GLY A 368 13.56 -10.04 33.19
N THR A 369 12.44 -10.55 33.72
CA THR A 369 12.41 -11.80 34.50
C THR A 369 12.23 -13.06 33.66
N THR A 370 12.12 -12.94 32.33
CA THR A 370 11.82 -14.06 31.44
C THR A 370 13.10 -14.60 30.81
N PRO A 371 13.48 -15.87 31.08
CA PRO A 371 14.55 -16.55 30.36
C PRO A 371 14.17 -16.74 28.88
N ILE A 372 15.10 -16.41 27.98
CA ILE A 372 14.90 -16.52 26.53
C ILE A 372 15.99 -17.37 25.85
N GLY A 373 17.04 -17.74 26.58
CA GLY A 373 18.11 -18.59 26.09
C GLY A 373 18.94 -19.17 27.23
N THR A 374 19.48 -20.36 27.00
CA THR A 374 20.40 -21.04 27.93
C THR A 374 21.57 -21.61 27.16
N MET A 375 22.71 -21.68 27.82
CA MET A 375 23.96 -22.24 27.30
C MET A 375 24.61 -23.02 28.44
N SER A 376 25.21 -24.17 28.14
CA SER A 376 25.72 -25.06 29.18
C SER A 376 27.10 -25.57 28.84
N GLY A 377 27.89 -25.82 29.88
CA GLY A 377 29.13 -26.56 29.75
C GLY A 377 30.32 -25.79 29.18
N LEU A 378 30.30 -24.44 29.16
CA LEU A 378 31.47 -23.70 28.68
C LEU A 378 32.65 -23.88 29.62
N ALA A 379 33.78 -24.35 29.10
CA ALA A 379 35.05 -24.46 29.82
C ALA A 379 35.96 -23.24 29.62
N HIS A 380 37.10 -23.22 30.31
CA HIS A 380 38.10 -22.15 30.14
C HIS A 380 38.52 -21.96 28.68
N GLY A 381 38.46 -20.72 28.19
CA GLY A 381 38.86 -20.37 26.83
C GLY A 381 37.80 -20.70 25.78
N GLU A 382 36.67 -21.28 26.16
CA GLU A 382 35.56 -21.55 25.26
C GLU A 382 34.60 -20.35 25.20
N SER A 383 33.91 -20.25 24.07
CA SER A 383 32.87 -19.26 23.83
C SER A 383 31.76 -19.85 23.00
N ASP A 384 30.54 -19.37 23.20
CA ASP A 384 29.39 -19.72 22.37
C ASP A 384 28.43 -18.53 22.28
N THR A 385 27.45 -18.60 21.37
CA THR A 385 26.55 -17.49 21.01
C THR A 385 25.11 -17.86 21.27
N PHE A 386 24.35 -16.97 21.91
CA PHE A 386 22.90 -17.10 21.94
C PHE A 386 22.32 -16.88 20.54
N GLY A 387 21.09 -17.37 20.30
CA GLY A 387 20.37 -17.07 19.06
C GLY A 387 20.14 -15.57 18.85
N GLU A 388 19.68 -15.20 17.66
CA GLU A 388 19.39 -13.80 17.34
C GLU A 388 18.39 -13.18 18.32
N VAL A 389 18.71 -11.96 18.76
CA VAL A 389 17.89 -11.17 19.67
C VAL A 389 17.44 -9.88 19.01
N THR A 390 16.27 -9.38 19.42
CA THR A 390 15.82 -8.04 19.04
C THR A 390 16.50 -6.99 19.93
N PRO A 391 16.51 -5.70 19.54
CA PRO A 391 16.98 -4.64 20.43
C PRO A 391 16.24 -4.62 21.77
N GLY A 392 16.97 -4.34 22.84
CA GLY A 392 16.43 -4.31 24.19
C GLY A 392 17.50 -4.42 25.27
N THR A 393 17.04 -4.53 26.52
CA THR A 393 17.92 -4.73 27.68
C THR A 393 17.89 -6.18 28.12
N TYR A 394 19.07 -6.73 28.34
CA TYR A 394 19.31 -8.13 28.63
C TYR A 394 20.10 -8.33 29.92
N THR A 395 19.86 -9.47 30.56
CA THR A 395 20.60 -9.94 31.73
C THR A 395 21.16 -11.32 31.40
N ILE A 396 22.47 -11.48 31.53
CA ILE A 396 23.15 -12.76 31.44
C ILE A 396 23.54 -13.16 32.85
N ALA A 397 23.01 -14.29 33.31
CA ALA A 397 23.33 -14.85 34.62
C ALA A 397 24.13 -16.15 34.44
N GLU A 398 25.21 -16.27 35.20
CA GLU A 398 25.95 -17.52 35.33
C GLU A 398 25.42 -18.31 36.53
N SER A 399 25.18 -19.60 36.34
CA SER A 399 24.81 -20.50 37.43
C SER A 399 25.99 -20.69 38.39
N PRO A 400 25.79 -20.65 39.72
CA PRO A 400 26.87 -20.87 40.67
C PRO A 400 27.52 -22.25 40.52
N VAL A 401 28.84 -22.29 40.34
CA VAL A 401 29.62 -23.54 40.30
C VAL A 401 30.37 -23.72 41.62
N PRO A 402 30.23 -24.85 42.32
CA PRO A 402 30.96 -25.12 43.55
C PRO A 402 32.48 -25.00 43.38
N GLY A 403 33.14 -24.33 44.31
CA GLY A 403 34.59 -24.11 44.26
C GLY A 403 35.03 -22.92 43.41
N PHE A 404 34.11 -22.18 42.79
CA PHE A 404 34.40 -20.96 42.03
C PHE A 404 33.57 -19.78 42.52
N ASP A 405 34.15 -18.58 42.39
CA ASP A 405 33.44 -17.31 42.54
C ASP A 405 33.49 -16.57 41.20
N ASN A 406 32.34 -16.13 40.68
CA ASN A 406 32.30 -15.23 39.53
C ASN A 406 32.76 -13.84 39.98
N THR A 407 33.92 -13.42 39.47
CA THR A 407 34.60 -12.19 39.87
C THR A 407 34.53 -11.09 38.81
N SER A 408 34.10 -11.40 37.58
CA SER A 408 33.92 -10.42 36.51
C SER A 408 32.92 -10.91 35.46
N ALA A 409 32.05 -10.01 35.01
CA ALA A 409 31.11 -10.23 33.92
C ALA A 409 30.97 -8.93 33.11
N LEU A 410 31.84 -8.78 32.09
CA LEU A 410 31.97 -7.56 31.28
C LEU A 410 31.72 -7.87 29.81
N CYS A 411 30.96 -7.01 29.15
CA CYS A 411 30.60 -7.14 27.75
C CYS A 411 31.20 -6.03 26.90
N ASP A 412 31.64 -6.42 25.71
CA ASP A 412 32.24 -5.60 24.67
C ASP A 412 31.40 -5.68 23.39
N ASN A 413 31.14 -4.56 22.74
CA ASN A 413 30.45 -4.51 21.45
C ASN A 413 31.47 -4.58 20.33
N LEU A 414 31.59 -5.76 19.73
CA LEU A 414 32.57 -6.04 18.68
C LEU A 414 32.34 -5.26 17.38
N ASN A 415 31.23 -4.52 17.25
CA ASN A 415 31.04 -3.59 16.14
C ASN A 415 31.74 -2.24 16.35
N THR A 416 32.19 -1.91 17.56
CA THR A 416 32.98 -0.71 17.84
C THR A 416 34.47 -1.05 17.90
N GLN A 417 35.33 -0.02 17.82
CA GLN A 417 36.77 -0.20 17.97
C GLN A 417 37.25 -0.06 19.42
N ALA A 418 36.44 0.57 20.28
CA ALA A 418 36.85 0.88 21.64
C ALA A 418 36.35 -0.23 22.56
N LEU A 419 37.26 -0.86 23.31
CA LEU A 419 36.87 -1.87 24.29
C LEU A 419 35.90 -1.28 25.31
N GLU A 420 34.68 -1.81 25.36
CA GLU A 420 33.71 -1.50 26.38
C GLU A 420 33.77 -2.48 27.56
N THR A 421 33.28 -2.02 28.70
CA THR A 421 33.12 -2.84 29.91
C THR A 421 31.68 -2.75 30.41
N ALA A 422 30.73 -3.00 29.51
CA ALA A 422 29.31 -2.97 29.85
C ALA A 422 28.97 -4.11 30.81
N SER A 423 28.02 -3.89 31.72
CA SER A 423 27.63 -4.93 32.66
C SER A 423 26.75 -5.99 31.99
N ALA A 424 27.09 -7.27 32.18
CA ALA A 424 26.29 -8.37 31.67
C ALA A 424 24.89 -8.47 32.31
N THR A 425 24.65 -7.82 33.45
CA THR A 425 23.36 -7.88 34.15
C THR A 425 22.35 -6.82 33.68
N SER A 426 22.79 -5.83 32.90
CA SER A 426 21.96 -4.75 32.37
C SER A 426 22.45 -4.32 30.97
N LEU A 427 22.70 -5.30 30.11
CA LEU A 427 23.27 -5.09 28.78
C LEU A 427 22.22 -4.46 27.85
N VAL A 428 22.45 -3.23 27.40
CA VAL A 428 21.59 -2.56 26.41
C VAL A 428 22.11 -2.89 25.02
N VAL A 429 21.31 -3.62 24.25
CA VAL A 429 21.62 -4.08 22.90
C VAL A 429 20.79 -3.29 21.90
N GLY A 430 21.46 -2.56 21.03
CA GLY A 430 20.91 -1.87 19.86
C GLY A 430 20.68 -2.81 18.68
N GLU A 431 20.38 -2.24 17.53
CA GLU A 431 20.18 -2.99 16.28
C GLU A 431 21.50 -3.33 15.60
N ASN A 432 21.58 -4.56 15.05
CA ASN A 432 22.76 -5.02 14.30
C ASN A 432 24.06 -4.92 15.11
N GLU A 433 23.97 -5.22 16.42
CA GLU A 433 25.08 -5.22 17.35
C GLU A 433 25.56 -6.65 17.66
N HIS A 434 26.85 -6.78 17.93
CA HIS A 434 27.54 -8.04 18.19
C HIS A 434 28.25 -7.94 19.53
N TRP A 435 27.63 -8.47 20.58
CA TRP A 435 28.17 -8.37 21.93
C TRP A 435 28.94 -9.63 22.32
N LEU A 436 30.10 -9.46 22.96
CA LEU A 436 30.88 -10.53 23.58
C LEU A 436 31.03 -10.25 25.07
N CYS A 437 30.43 -11.11 25.90
CA CYS A 437 30.49 -11.03 27.35
C CYS A 437 31.48 -12.02 27.92
N THR A 438 32.55 -11.53 28.55
CA THR A 438 33.57 -12.35 29.19
C THR A 438 33.27 -12.53 30.67
N PHE A 439 33.06 -13.78 31.07
CA PHE A 439 32.82 -14.18 32.45
C PHE A 439 34.07 -14.83 33.05
N THR A 440 34.59 -14.24 34.12
CA THR A 440 35.78 -14.73 34.82
C THR A 440 35.40 -15.32 36.17
N ASN A 441 35.75 -16.59 36.38
CA ASN A 441 35.59 -17.25 37.67
C ASN A 441 36.93 -17.54 38.34
N THR A 442 37.07 -17.08 39.57
CA THR A 442 38.24 -17.36 40.40
C THR A 442 37.98 -18.64 41.20
N ALA A 443 38.85 -19.63 41.05
CA ALA A 443 38.81 -20.85 41.85
C ALA A 443 39.12 -20.50 43.31
N ARG A 444 38.30 -21.02 44.24
CA ARG A 444 38.54 -20.88 45.67
C ARG A 444 39.75 -21.72 46.04
N ASN A 445 40.71 -21.11 46.72
CA ASN A 445 41.87 -21.84 47.23
C ASN A 445 41.41 -22.90 48.25
N GLY A 446 41.71 -24.17 47.97
CA GLY A 446 41.65 -25.24 48.95
C GLY A 446 42.95 -25.28 49.77
N SER A 447 42.86 -25.50 51.08
CA SER A 447 44.04 -25.77 51.91
C SER A 447 43.98 -27.19 52.44
N ILE A 448 45.06 -27.96 52.24
CA ILE A 448 45.25 -29.24 52.92
C ILE A 448 46.21 -28.99 54.09
N THR A 449 45.73 -29.14 55.32
CA THR A 449 46.59 -29.12 56.51
C THR A 449 46.83 -30.55 56.96
N VAL A 450 48.08 -31.00 56.91
CA VAL A 450 48.49 -32.32 57.41
C VAL A 450 49.05 -32.14 58.81
N VAL A 451 48.30 -32.57 59.83
CA VAL A 451 48.77 -32.59 61.22
C VAL A 451 49.27 -33.97 61.57
N LYS A 452 50.51 -34.04 62.05
CA LYS A 452 51.10 -35.29 62.54
C LYS A 452 51.37 -35.24 64.03
N ASN A 453 50.76 -36.15 64.79
CA ASN A 453 51.02 -36.35 66.21
C ASN A 453 51.78 -37.66 66.41
N ALA A 454 52.97 -37.61 67.00
CA ALA A 454 53.79 -38.78 67.35
C ALA A 454 53.81 -38.99 68.88
N SER A 455 53.74 -40.25 69.33
CA SER A 455 53.79 -40.62 70.76
C SER A 455 54.90 -41.66 70.98
N GLY A 456 55.80 -41.39 71.93
CA GLY A 456 56.78 -42.36 72.44
C GLY A 456 58.21 -42.27 71.88
N ALA A 457 58.45 -41.66 70.71
CA ALA A 457 59.79 -41.36 70.16
C ALA A 457 59.72 -40.42 68.93
N ASN A 458 60.86 -39.87 68.50
CA ASN A 458 61.00 -39.10 67.25
C ASN A 458 61.07 -40.04 66.03
N GLY A 459 60.41 -39.67 64.93
CA GLY A 459 60.48 -40.38 63.65
C GLY A 459 60.40 -39.43 62.45
N THR A 460 60.99 -39.84 61.32
CA THR A 460 60.88 -39.13 60.03
C THR A 460 59.70 -39.66 59.26
N PHE A 461 58.92 -38.77 58.65
CA PHE A 461 57.73 -39.16 57.91
C PHE A 461 57.63 -38.37 56.61
N GLU A 462 57.50 -39.10 55.52
CA GLU A 462 57.29 -38.52 54.21
C GLU A 462 55.81 -38.34 53.95
N PHE A 463 55.46 -37.19 53.37
CA PHE A 463 54.13 -36.92 52.84
C PHE A 463 54.26 -36.67 51.35
N THR A 464 53.47 -37.39 50.56
CA THR A 464 53.33 -37.12 49.12
C THR A 464 51.93 -36.60 48.86
N SER A 465 51.84 -35.47 48.18
CA SER A 465 50.59 -34.93 47.65
C SER A 465 50.53 -35.23 46.15
N THR A 466 49.39 -35.72 45.66
CA THR A 466 49.16 -36.00 44.23
C THR A 466 48.05 -35.14 43.63
N VAL A 467 47.61 -34.09 44.34
CA VAL A 467 46.72 -33.06 43.78
C VAL A 467 47.47 -32.11 42.88
#